data_AF-A0A7R9YLX6-F1
#
_entry.id   AF-A0A7R9YLX6-F1
#
_cell.length_a   1.000
_cell.length_b   1.000
_cell.length_c   1.000
_cell.angle_alpha   90.00
_cell.angle_beta   90.00
_cell.angle_gamma   90.00
#
_symmetry.space_group_name_H-M   'P 1'
#
loop_
_entity.id
_entity.type
_entity.pdbx_description
1 polymer ?
#
loop_
_entity_poly.entity_id
_entity_poly.type
_entity_poly.pdbx_seq_one_letter_code
_entity_poly.pdbx_strand_id
1 'polypeptide(L)'
;MRLVLQRAAWASVSVAGRRVAEAQGRCLVILAGLGPEDDERDIAWCADKALNVKLWPDEEGRDWRKSASDLGVAVLAVSQFTLFARLNGRRPDFSKAMPPDAARSLFADFVHALRAAHARVLPGEFGEHMAVELHNDGPVTIVLDSRENGVTLPPPPKARRVHTAHSADDTHAARGSAVTAPIAADVVRVSIAEAPAGWAGPLMLTIACPPPRPVDRKSDLRAGPASWDL
;
A
#
# COMPACT_ATOMS: atom_id res chain seq x y z
N MET A 1 -6.71 9.15 13.09
CA MET A 1 -5.88 8.05 12.57
C MET A 1 -4.46 8.30 13.00
N ARG A 2 -3.76 7.28 13.48
CA ARG A 2 -2.37 7.40 13.94
C ARG A 2 -1.44 6.55 13.09
N LEU A 3 -0.37 7.14 12.59
CA LEU A 3 0.65 6.44 11.82
C LEU A 3 2.00 6.50 12.54
N VAL A 4 2.75 5.41 12.51
CA VAL A 4 4.19 5.43 12.73
C VAL A 4 4.86 5.12 11.39
N LEU A 5 5.57 6.10 10.87
CA LEU A 5 6.32 6.04 9.63
C LEU A 5 7.78 5.72 9.94
N GLN A 6 8.33 4.71 9.28
CA GLN A 6 9.71 4.28 9.49
C GLN A 6 10.42 4.18 8.14
N ARG A 7 11.57 4.86 8.05
CA ARG A 7 12.46 4.74 6.89
C ARG A 7 13.23 3.44 7.00
N ALA A 8 13.28 2.65 5.94
CA ALA A 8 13.94 1.34 5.98
C ALA A 8 14.75 1.07 4.73
N ALA A 9 15.84 0.32 4.89
CA ALA A 9 16.68 -0.17 3.80
C ALA A 9 16.11 -1.48 3.20
N TRP A 10 15.23 -2.15 3.94
CA TRP A 10 14.49 -3.34 3.54
C TRP A 10 13.41 -3.63 4.59
N ALA A 11 12.28 -4.20 4.17
CA ALA A 11 11.24 -4.65 5.10
C ALA A 11 10.40 -5.80 4.54
N SER A 12 9.77 -6.57 5.42
CA SER A 12 8.86 -7.64 5.02
C SER A 12 7.85 -8.01 6.09
N VAL A 13 6.80 -8.71 5.66
CA VAL A 13 5.76 -9.26 6.54
C VAL A 13 5.61 -10.75 6.23
N SER A 14 5.58 -11.55 7.30
CA SER A 14 5.28 -12.97 7.22
C SER A 14 4.12 -13.36 8.13
N VAL A 15 3.27 -14.27 7.67
CA VAL A 15 2.15 -14.86 8.43
C VAL A 15 2.34 -16.36 8.45
N ALA A 16 2.28 -16.97 9.64
CA ALA A 16 2.53 -18.40 9.85
C ALA A 16 3.82 -18.90 9.15
N GLY A 17 4.91 -18.11 9.24
CA GLY A 17 6.21 -18.43 8.64
C GLY A 17 6.29 -18.22 7.12
N ARG A 18 5.21 -17.79 6.46
CA ARG A 18 5.17 -17.53 5.02
C ARG A 18 5.23 -16.03 4.75
N ARG A 19 6.14 -15.60 3.90
CA ARG A 19 6.29 -14.20 3.48
C ARG A 19 5.10 -13.79 2.61
N VAL A 20 4.33 -12.80 3.06
CA VAL A 20 3.15 -12.27 2.36
C VAL A 20 3.42 -10.95 1.66
N ALA A 21 4.40 -10.19 2.14
CA ALA A 21 4.84 -8.94 1.52
C ALA A 21 6.35 -8.73 1.73
N GLU A 22 7.01 -8.14 0.73
CA GLU A 22 8.44 -7.83 0.79
C GLU A 22 8.74 -6.54 0.03
N ALA A 23 9.32 -5.57 0.72
CA ALA A 23 9.83 -4.33 0.16
C ALA A 23 11.35 -4.42 0.02
N GLN A 24 11.80 -4.66 -1.22
CA GLN A 24 13.22 -4.73 -1.54
C GLN A 24 13.84 -3.34 -1.70
N GLY A 25 14.98 -3.13 -1.04
CA GLY A 25 15.69 -1.86 -1.02
C GLY A 25 14.98 -0.80 -0.18
N ARG A 26 15.36 0.47 -0.42
CA ARG A 26 14.80 1.61 0.32
C ARG A 26 13.27 1.59 0.25
N CYS A 27 12.64 1.72 1.41
CA CYS A 27 11.19 1.66 1.55
C CYS A 27 10.71 2.47 2.76
N LEU A 28 9.41 2.76 2.73
CA LEU A 28 8.67 3.32 3.85
C LEU A 28 7.83 2.22 4.49
N VAL A 29 7.96 2.03 5.80
CA VAL A 29 7.05 1.17 6.56
C VAL A 29 6.08 2.04 7.35
N ILE A 30 4.79 1.73 7.23
CA ILE A 30 3.69 2.44 7.87
C ILE A 30 3.00 1.47 8.82
N LEU A 31 3.09 1.72 10.12
CA LEU A 31 2.22 1.10 11.12
C LEU A 31 0.99 2.00 11.28
N ALA A 32 -0.19 1.51 10.89
CA ALA A 32 -1.42 2.30 10.86
C ALA A 32 -2.38 1.86 11.97
N GLY A 33 -2.62 2.75 12.92
CA GLY A 33 -3.62 2.62 13.96
C GLY A 33 -4.88 3.40 13.59
N LEU A 34 -6.05 2.80 13.86
CA LEU A 34 -7.35 3.37 13.59
C LEU A 34 -8.11 3.58 14.91
N GLY A 35 -8.65 4.78 15.10
CA GLY A 35 -9.49 5.17 16.24
C GLY A 35 -10.97 5.23 15.86
N PRO A 36 -11.90 5.11 16.81
CA PRO A 36 -13.34 4.96 16.56
C PRO A 36 -13.99 6.16 15.85
N GLU A 37 -13.37 7.33 15.92
CA GLU A 37 -13.86 8.54 15.27
C GLU A 37 -13.30 8.70 13.85
N ASP A 38 -12.31 7.88 13.43
CA ASP A 38 -11.64 8.04 12.13
C ASP A 38 -12.59 7.85 10.95
N ASP A 39 -12.46 8.74 9.95
CA ASP A 39 -13.26 8.71 8.73
C ASP A 39 -12.41 8.89 7.45
N GLU A 40 -13.09 9.02 6.31
CA GLU A 40 -12.45 9.19 5.00
C GLU A 40 -11.53 10.43 4.91
N ARG A 41 -11.79 11.48 5.70
CA ARG A 41 -10.94 12.68 5.72
C ARG A 41 -9.62 12.41 6.42
N ASP A 42 -9.65 11.61 7.49
CA ASP A 42 -8.45 11.13 8.15
C ASP A 42 -7.60 10.28 7.20
N ILE A 43 -8.24 9.37 6.44
CA ILE A 43 -7.57 8.57 5.41
C ILE A 43 -6.88 9.48 4.38
N ALA A 44 -7.64 10.42 3.78
CA ALA A 44 -7.12 11.28 2.74
C ALA A 44 -5.92 12.10 3.21
N TRP A 45 -6.01 12.68 4.41
CA TRP A 45 -4.92 13.43 5.02
C TRP A 45 -3.71 12.54 5.33
N CYS A 46 -3.92 11.40 5.98
CA CYS A 46 -2.85 10.50 6.38
C CYS A 46 -2.12 9.90 5.18
N ALA A 47 -2.84 9.48 4.13
CA ALA A 47 -2.24 8.92 2.92
C ALA A 47 -1.38 9.96 2.19
N ASP A 48 -1.90 11.18 1.99
CA ASP A 48 -1.15 12.28 1.38
C ASP A 48 0.11 12.61 2.20
N LYS A 49 -0.04 12.81 3.52
CA LYS A 49 1.09 13.14 4.40
C LYS A 49 2.15 12.05 4.44
N ALA A 50 1.75 10.79 4.55
CA ALA A 50 2.69 9.67 4.62
C ALA A 50 3.52 9.51 3.33
N LEU A 51 2.90 9.73 2.17
CA LEU A 51 3.59 9.62 0.87
C LEU A 51 4.49 10.82 0.58
N ASN A 52 4.11 12.01 1.06
CA ASN A 52 4.75 13.28 0.70
C ASN A 52 5.67 13.88 1.78
N VAL A 53 5.72 13.31 2.99
CA VAL A 53 6.70 13.71 4.01
C VAL A 53 8.13 13.47 3.48
N LYS A 54 9.01 14.46 3.67
CA LYS A 54 10.40 14.37 3.20
C LYS A 54 11.23 13.62 4.23
N LEU A 55 11.72 12.44 3.88
CA LEU A 55 12.46 11.53 4.78
C LEU A 55 13.85 11.15 4.24
N TRP A 56 14.15 11.45 2.98
CA TRP A 56 15.41 11.11 2.33
C TRP A 56 16.17 12.37 1.89
N PRO A 57 17.50 12.26 1.75
CA PRO A 57 18.29 13.33 1.17
C PRO A 57 17.98 13.52 -0.33
N ASP A 58 18.31 14.69 -0.86
CA ASP A 58 18.34 14.93 -2.30
C ASP A 58 19.62 14.39 -2.96
N GLU A 59 19.77 14.65 -4.26
CA GLU A 59 20.92 14.27 -5.07
C GLU A 59 22.23 14.95 -4.61
N GLU A 60 22.13 16.07 -3.90
CA GLU A 60 23.26 16.83 -3.34
C GLU A 60 23.61 16.35 -1.91
N GLY A 61 22.88 15.37 -1.37
CA GLY A 61 23.09 14.81 -0.04
C GLY A 61 22.46 15.61 1.09
N ARG A 62 21.61 16.60 0.80
CA ARG A 62 20.93 17.39 1.84
C ARG A 62 19.73 16.64 2.38
N ASP A 63 19.70 16.42 3.69
CA ASP A 63 18.62 15.70 4.35
C ASP A 63 17.25 16.39 4.24
N TRP A 64 16.18 15.60 4.40
CA TRP A 64 14.79 16.06 4.49
C TRP A 64 14.28 16.73 3.21
N ARG A 65 14.64 16.20 2.04
CA ARG A 65 14.27 16.79 0.73
C ARG A 65 13.38 15.92 -0.13
N LYS A 66 13.50 14.60 -0.04
CA LYS A 66 12.77 13.65 -0.88
C LYS A 66 11.77 12.82 -0.07
N SER A 67 10.59 12.58 -0.62
CA SER A 67 9.53 11.74 -0.05
C SER A 67 9.48 10.35 -0.68
N ALA A 68 8.56 9.52 -0.19
CA ALA A 68 8.32 8.21 -0.77
C ALA A 68 7.81 8.32 -2.21
N SER A 69 6.93 9.29 -2.48
CA SER A 69 6.46 9.63 -3.82
C SER A 69 7.59 10.07 -4.74
N ASP A 70 8.46 10.99 -4.28
CA ASP A 70 9.54 11.54 -5.12
C ASP A 70 10.50 10.45 -5.61
N LEU A 71 10.76 9.45 -4.75
CA LEU A 71 11.72 8.38 -5.03
C LEU A 71 11.09 7.12 -5.62
N GLY A 72 9.75 7.02 -5.67
CA GLY A 72 9.08 5.80 -6.12
C GLY A 72 9.44 4.56 -5.29
N VAL A 73 9.81 4.73 -4.01
CA VAL A 73 10.21 3.63 -3.12
C VAL A 73 9.00 2.79 -2.71
N ALA A 74 9.22 1.53 -2.34
CA ALA A 74 8.10 0.69 -1.88
C ALA A 74 7.53 1.22 -0.56
N VAL A 75 6.22 1.09 -0.37
CA VAL A 75 5.52 1.41 0.88
C VAL A 75 4.88 0.14 1.44
N LEU A 76 5.24 -0.24 2.65
CA LEU A 76 4.68 -1.39 3.37
C LEU A 76 3.71 -0.90 4.45
N ALA A 77 2.41 -1.17 4.28
CA ALA A 77 1.36 -0.74 5.20
C ALA A 77 0.89 -1.92 6.08
N VAL A 78 1.00 -1.77 7.40
CA VAL A 78 0.63 -2.81 8.38
C VAL A 78 -0.34 -2.22 9.40
N SER A 79 -1.45 -2.91 9.66
CA SER A 79 -2.41 -2.51 10.69
C SER A 79 -1.82 -2.68 12.09
N GLN A 80 -1.88 -1.64 12.93
CA GLN A 80 -1.30 -1.61 14.27
C GLN A 80 -2.22 -0.91 15.28
N PHE A 81 -3.22 -1.64 15.80
CA PHE A 81 -4.18 -1.10 16.77
C PHE A 81 -3.53 -0.65 18.09
N THR A 82 -2.36 -1.19 18.44
CA THR A 82 -1.67 -0.86 19.69
C THR A 82 -1.17 0.58 19.75
N LEU A 83 -1.17 1.33 18.63
CA LEU A 83 -0.90 2.77 18.64
C LEU A 83 -1.95 3.58 19.43
N PHE A 84 -3.10 2.97 19.73
CA PHE A 84 -4.13 3.53 20.60
C PHE A 84 -4.07 3.00 22.04
N ALA A 85 -2.96 2.35 22.44
CA ALA A 85 -2.76 1.90 23.80
C ALA A 85 -2.75 3.08 24.80
N ARG A 86 -3.39 2.87 25.95
CA ARG A 86 -3.24 3.68 27.15
C ARG A 86 -2.66 2.80 28.26
N LEU A 87 -1.67 3.32 28.97
CA LEU A 87 -1.04 2.60 30.07
C LEU A 87 -1.60 3.12 31.40
N ASN A 88 -2.55 2.39 31.97
CA ASN A 88 -3.00 2.58 33.34
C ASN A 88 -2.24 1.56 34.22
N GLY A 89 -1.00 1.89 34.58
CA GLY A 89 -0.05 0.95 35.18
C GLY A 89 0.75 0.19 34.12
N ARG A 90 0.91 -1.14 34.29
CA ARG A 90 1.75 -1.98 33.41
C ARG A 90 0.97 -2.68 32.28
N ARG A 91 -0.36 -2.72 32.36
CA ARG A 91 -1.21 -3.36 31.35
C ARG A 91 -1.68 -2.31 30.34
N PRO A 92 -1.49 -2.53 29.03
CA PRO A 92 -2.09 -1.67 28.02
C PRO A 92 -3.60 -1.89 27.93
N ASP A 93 -4.32 -0.78 27.88
CA ASP A 93 -5.73 -0.68 27.55
C ASP A 93 -5.88 -0.19 26.11
N PHE A 94 -6.75 -0.82 25.34
CA PHE A 94 -6.96 -0.51 23.92
C PHE A 94 -8.39 -0.02 23.64
N SER A 95 -9.10 0.47 24.66
CA SER A 95 -10.49 0.96 24.52
C SER A 95 -10.65 2.12 23.54
N LYS A 96 -9.54 2.77 23.15
CA LYS A 96 -9.49 3.86 22.17
C LYS A 96 -9.18 3.40 20.75
N ALA A 97 -8.94 2.11 20.51
CA ALA A 97 -8.81 1.57 19.16
C ALA A 97 -10.20 1.33 18.55
N MET A 98 -10.28 1.44 17.22
CA MET A 98 -11.48 1.07 16.47
C MET A 98 -11.75 -0.45 16.57
N PRO A 99 -13.02 -0.89 16.66
CA PRO A 99 -13.37 -2.31 16.65
C PRO A 99 -12.89 -3.03 15.37
N PRO A 100 -12.54 -4.33 15.44
CA PRO A 100 -11.88 -5.04 14.33
C PRO A 100 -12.61 -4.99 12.99
N ASP A 101 -13.94 -5.14 12.98
CA ASP A 101 -14.73 -5.18 11.74
C ASP A 101 -14.73 -3.82 11.03
N ALA A 102 -14.96 -2.73 11.77
CA ALA A 102 -14.87 -1.38 11.23
C ALA A 102 -13.44 -1.02 10.81
N ALA A 103 -12.45 -1.42 11.61
CA ALA A 103 -11.04 -1.18 11.34
C ALA A 103 -10.56 -1.91 10.08
N ARG A 104 -11.08 -3.12 9.79
CA ARG A 104 -10.75 -3.87 8.57
C ARG A 104 -11.16 -3.09 7.33
N SER A 105 -12.39 -2.59 7.30
CA SER A 105 -12.92 -1.82 6.18
C SER A 105 -12.14 -0.52 6.00
N LEU A 106 -11.96 0.25 7.08
CA LEU A 106 -11.27 1.54 7.01
C LEU A 106 -9.77 1.39 6.68
N PHE A 107 -9.11 0.32 7.13
CA PHE A 107 -7.73 0.00 6.73
C PHE A 107 -7.64 -0.36 5.24
N ALA A 108 -8.62 -1.10 4.71
CA ALA A 108 -8.67 -1.41 3.28
C ALA A 108 -8.82 -0.13 2.45
N ASP A 109 -9.66 0.81 2.89
CA ASP A 109 -9.83 2.12 2.26
C ASP A 109 -8.54 2.96 2.33
N PHE A 110 -7.82 2.91 3.46
CA PHE A 110 -6.50 3.56 3.59
C PHE A 110 -5.48 2.98 2.61
N VAL A 111 -5.38 1.65 2.49
CA VAL A 111 -4.49 0.99 1.53
C VAL A 111 -4.91 1.33 0.09
N HIS A 112 -6.21 1.43 -0.19
CA HIS A 112 -6.72 1.86 -1.49
C HIS A 112 -6.30 3.30 -1.82
N ALA A 113 -6.45 4.23 -0.88
CA ALA A 113 -6.01 5.61 -1.04
C ALA A 113 -4.50 5.72 -1.32
N LEU A 114 -3.68 4.96 -0.58
CA LEU A 114 -2.24 4.87 -0.84
C LEU A 114 -1.94 4.36 -2.26
N ARG A 115 -2.60 3.28 -2.69
CA ARG A 115 -2.42 2.68 -4.03
C ARG A 115 -2.86 3.60 -5.16
N ALA A 116 -3.90 4.41 -4.94
CA ALA A 116 -4.37 5.38 -5.92
C ALA A 116 -3.33 6.50 -6.17
N ALA A 117 -2.56 6.86 -5.14
CA ALA A 117 -1.53 7.89 -5.21
C ALA A 117 -0.11 7.34 -5.48
N HIS A 118 0.15 6.06 -5.21
CA HIS A 118 1.49 5.47 -5.28
C HIS A 118 1.47 4.02 -5.76
N ALA A 119 2.28 3.71 -6.78
CA ALA A 119 2.21 2.42 -7.47
C ALA A 119 2.72 1.21 -6.64
N ARG A 120 3.65 1.43 -5.71
CA ARG A 120 4.39 0.35 -5.02
C ARG A 120 3.97 0.16 -3.57
N VAL A 121 2.67 -0.04 -3.34
CA VAL A 121 2.10 -0.24 -2.00
C VAL A 121 1.82 -1.71 -1.73
N LEU A 122 2.44 -2.22 -0.67
CA LEU A 122 2.38 -3.59 -0.19
C LEU A 122 1.65 -3.61 1.17
N PRO A 123 0.47 -4.24 1.29
CA PRO A 123 -0.20 -4.38 2.57
C PRO A 123 0.28 -5.63 3.32
N GLY A 124 0.22 -5.60 4.65
CA GLY A 124 0.19 -6.80 5.47
C GLY A 124 -1.17 -7.51 5.43
N GLU A 125 -1.35 -8.51 6.29
CA GLU A 125 -2.60 -9.28 6.40
C GLU A 125 -3.37 -8.85 7.65
N PHE A 126 -4.50 -8.16 7.46
CA PHE A 126 -5.25 -7.57 8.58
C PHE A 126 -5.85 -8.65 9.50
N GLY A 127 -5.59 -8.51 10.79
CA GLY A 127 -6.14 -9.37 11.85
C GLY A 127 -5.31 -10.64 12.10
N GLU A 128 -4.25 -10.86 11.34
CA GLU A 128 -3.36 -12.00 11.51
C GLU A 128 -2.17 -11.68 12.42
N HIS A 129 -1.61 -12.71 13.04
CA HIS A 129 -0.33 -12.59 13.74
C HIS A 129 0.82 -12.51 12.73
N MET A 130 1.34 -11.29 12.56
CA MET A 130 2.38 -10.97 11.60
C MET A 130 3.77 -10.89 12.26
N ALA A 131 4.77 -11.49 11.62
CA ALA A 131 6.18 -11.17 11.85
C ALA A 131 6.58 -10.06 10.87
N VAL A 132 6.87 -8.87 11.39
CA VAL A 132 7.33 -7.72 10.58
C VAL A 132 8.84 -7.60 10.75
N GLU A 133 9.59 -7.87 9.68
CA GLU A 133 11.03 -7.64 9.65
C GLU A 133 11.29 -6.25 9.06
N LEU A 134 12.11 -5.45 9.74
CA LEU A 134 12.37 -4.06 9.41
C LEU A 134 13.84 -3.74 9.63
N HIS A 135 14.53 -3.31 8.58
CA HIS A 135 15.90 -2.81 8.67
C HIS A 135 15.86 -1.28 8.64
N ASN A 136 15.71 -0.67 9.81
CA ASN A 136 15.56 0.77 9.95
C ASN A 136 16.81 1.51 9.43
N ASP A 137 16.59 2.52 8.58
CA ASP A 137 17.64 3.27 7.89
C ASP A 137 17.74 4.66 8.51
N GLY A 138 18.72 4.87 9.38
CA GLY A 138 18.93 6.13 10.12
C GLY A 138 19.32 5.89 11.58
N PRO A 139 18.39 5.48 12.47
CA PRO A 139 16.95 5.26 12.22
C PRO A 139 16.16 6.56 12.13
N VAL A 140 15.15 6.60 11.24
CA VAL A 140 14.20 7.71 11.12
C VAL A 140 12.80 7.17 11.38
N THR A 141 12.12 7.74 12.40
CA THR A 141 10.75 7.36 12.78
C THR A 141 9.93 8.61 13.03
N ILE A 142 8.79 8.75 12.35
CA ILE A 142 7.88 9.90 12.48
C ILE A 142 6.52 9.38 12.91
N VAL A 143 5.90 10.06 13.87
CA VAL A 143 4.52 9.77 14.28
C VAL A 143 3.61 10.85 13.69
N LEU A 144 2.51 10.42 13.07
CA LEU A 144 1.46 11.31 12.60
C LEU A 144 0.16 10.98 13.35
N ASP A 145 -0.57 12.00 13.79
CA ASP A 145 -1.93 11.85 14.29
C ASP A 145 -2.82 12.88 13.58
N SER A 146 -3.80 12.41 12.81
CA SER A 146 -4.73 13.28 12.07
C SER A 146 -5.66 14.09 13.00
N ARG A 147 -5.68 13.76 14.29
CA ARG A 147 -6.40 14.50 15.33
C ARG A 147 -5.49 15.24 16.30
N GLU A 148 -4.22 15.42 15.96
CA GLU A 148 -3.35 16.31 16.71
C GLU A 148 -3.81 17.77 16.60
N ASN A 149 -3.61 18.55 17.66
CA ASN A 149 -3.98 19.96 17.69
C ASN A 149 -3.28 20.74 16.57
N GLY A 150 -4.04 21.51 15.80
CA GLY A 150 -3.53 22.29 14.67
C GLY A 150 -3.57 21.56 13.32
N VAL A 151 -4.02 20.31 13.28
CA VAL A 151 -4.30 19.60 12.03
C VAL A 151 -5.66 20.03 11.48
N THR A 152 -5.66 20.53 10.24
CA THR A 152 -6.87 20.77 9.46
C THR A 152 -7.05 19.65 8.45
N LEU A 153 -8.13 18.88 8.61
CA LEU A 153 -8.50 17.83 7.67
C LEU A 153 -9.01 18.41 6.34
N PRO A 154 -8.80 17.70 5.22
CA PRO A 154 -9.36 18.11 3.94
C PRO A 154 -10.90 18.11 4.01
N PRO A 155 -11.56 18.89 3.12
CA PRO A 155 -13.01 18.86 3.01
C PRO A 155 -13.48 17.43 2.66
N PRO A 156 -14.70 17.05 3.09
CA PRO A 156 -15.23 15.73 2.81
C PRO A 156 -15.29 15.48 1.29
N PRO A 157 -15.01 14.25 0.84
CA PRO A 157 -15.11 13.91 -0.57
C PRO A 157 -16.53 14.18 -1.07
N LYS A 158 -16.64 14.66 -2.31
CA LYS A 158 -17.94 14.90 -2.94
C LYS A 158 -18.68 13.56 -3.01
N ALA A 159 -19.90 13.51 -2.46
CA ALA A 159 -20.72 12.31 -2.42
C ALA A 159 -20.70 11.60 -3.77
N ARG A 160 -20.25 10.34 -3.77
CA ARG A 160 -20.22 9.50 -4.96
C ARG A 160 -21.67 9.32 -5.42
N ARG A 161 -22.05 9.91 -6.56
CA ARG A 161 -23.38 9.68 -7.14
C ARG A 161 -23.49 8.20 -7.47
N VAL A 162 -24.20 7.46 -6.62
CA VAL A 162 -24.66 6.12 -6.95
C VAL A 162 -25.67 6.31 -8.06
N HIS A 163 -25.28 6.03 -9.31
CA HIS A 163 -26.24 5.78 -10.36
C HIS A 163 -26.97 4.49 -9.98
N THR A 164 -28.09 4.62 -9.28
CA THR A 164 -29.08 3.55 -9.20
C THR A 164 -29.59 3.36 -10.62
N ALA A 165 -29.06 2.34 -11.30
CA ALA A 165 -29.73 1.80 -12.47
C ALA A 165 -31.09 1.28 -12.00
N HIS A 166 -32.13 2.10 -12.14
CA HIS A 166 -33.49 1.61 -12.18
C HIS A 166 -33.59 0.75 -13.44
N SER A 167 -33.61 -0.57 -13.25
CA SER A 167 -34.11 -1.49 -14.25
C SER A 167 -35.59 -1.18 -14.46
N ALA A 168 -35.90 -0.46 -15.53
CA ALA A 168 -37.27 -0.40 -16.03
C ALA A 168 -37.60 -1.77 -16.63
N ASP A 169 -38.67 -2.37 -16.12
CA ASP A 169 -39.36 -3.51 -16.72
C ASP A 169 -39.87 -3.11 -18.11
N ASP A 170 -39.22 -3.61 -19.16
CA ASP A 170 -39.75 -3.54 -20.53
C ASP A 170 -40.28 -4.91 -20.93
N THR A 171 -41.60 -5.02 -20.81
CA THR A 171 -42.43 -6.12 -21.30
C THR A 171 -42.19 -6.36 -22.80
N HIS A 172 -41.85 -7.58 -23.16
CA HIS A 172 -41.68 -8.06 -24.53
C HIS A 172 -42.92 -7.83 -25.40
N ALA A 173 -42.75 -7.12 -26.52
CA ALA A 173 -43.55 -7.29 -27.73
C ALA A 173 -42.62 -7.38 -28.94
N ALA A 174 -42.63 -8.54 -29.59
CA ALA A 174 -41.81 -8.90 -30.73
C ALA A 174 -42.14 -8.08 -31.98
N ARG A 175 -41.10 -7.75 -32.77
CA ARG A 175 -41.05 -7.81 -34.25
C ARG A 175 -39.63 -7.50 -34.72
N GLY A 176 -39.07 -8.42 -35.50
CA GLY A 176 -37.69 -8.36 -35.95
C GLY A 176 -37.44 -7.42 -37.12
N SER A 177 -36.17 -7.09 -37.32
CA SER A 177 -35.50 -7.12 -38.62
C SER A 177 -34.00 -7.00 -38.38
N ALA A 178 -33.25 -7.92 -38.98
CA ALA A 178 -31.79 -7.92 -38.95
C ALA A 178 -31.24 -6.79 -39.83
N VAL A 179 -30.32 -6.00 -39.28
CA VAL A 179 -29.37 -5.21 -40.08
C VAL A 179 -28.00 -5.33 -39.43
N THR A 180 -27.09 -5.93 -40.18
CA THR A 180 -25.70 -6.22 -39.83
C THR A 180 -24.81 -5.04 -40.24
N ALA A 181 -23.95 -4.56 -39.34
CA ALA A 181 -22.65 -3.96 -39.69
C ALA A 181 -21.70 -4.02 -38.47
N PRO A 182 -20.39 -4.27 -38.66
CA PRO A 182 -19.53 -4.83 -37.64
C PRO A 182 -18.85 -3.75 -36.78
N ILE A 183 -18.67 -4.07 -35.50
CA ILE A 183 -17.75 -3.35 -34.59
C ILE A 183 -16.46 -4.16 -34.56
N ALA A 184 -15.36 -3.54 -34.95
CA ALA A 184 -14.02 -4.13 -34.92
C ALA A 184 -13.61 -4.46 -33.48
N ALA A 185 -13.40 -5.74 -33.20
CA ALA A 185 -12.72 -6.21 -32.01
C ALA A 185 -11.28 -6.57 -32.42
N ASP A 186 -10.32 -5.82 -31.88
CA ASP A 186 -8.89 -6.17 -31.97
C ASP A 186 -8.66 -7.47 -31.18
N VAL A 187 -8.52 -8.56 -31.91
CA VAL A 187 -8.16 -9.88 -31.39
C VAL A 187 -6.66 -9.91 -31.10
N VAL A 188 -6.31 -9.98 -29.81
CA VAL A 188 -4.97 -10.38 -29.36
C VAL A 188 -4.76 -11.84 -29.79
N ARG A 189 -3.79 -12.09 -30.67
CA ARG A 189 -3.33 -13.45 -30.99
C ARG A 189 -2.61 -14.03 -29.77
N VAL A 190 -3.25 -14.97 -29.10
CA VAL A 190 -2.59 -15.87 -28.14
C VAL A 190 -2.16 -17.12 -28.89
N SER A 191 -0.85 -17.35 -29.01
CA SER A 191 -0.29 -18.59 -29.55
C SER A 191 -0.22 -19.62 -28.43
N ILE A 192 -1.03 -20.68 -28.52
CA ILE A 192 -0.99 -21.82 -27.60
C ILE A 192 -0.08 -22.87 -28.24
N ALA A 193 0.99 -23.27 -27.56
CA ALA A 193 1.81 -24.40 -27.98
C ALA A 193 1.05 -25.70 -27.66
N GLU A 194 0.92 -26.60 -28.64
CA GLU A 194 0.28 -27.90 -28.47
C GLU A 194 1.08 -28.77 -27.48
N ALA A 195 0.37 -29.42 -26.55
CA ALA A 195 0.95 -30.40 -25.64
C ALA A 195 1.21 -31.72 -26.39
N PRO A 196 2.35 -32.40 -26.15
CA PRO A 196 2.63 -33.70 -26.76
C PRO A 196 1.62 -34.76 -26.27
N ALA A 197 1.28 -35.69 -27.17
CA ALA A 197 0.27 -36.72 -26.93
C ALA A 197 0.60 -37.60 -25.70
N GLY A 198 -0.33 -37.67 -24.74
CA GLY A 198 -0.27 -38.58 -23.59
C GLY A 198 -0.15 -37.95 -22.20
N TRP A 199 -0.24 -36.61 -22.05
CA TRP A 199 -0.07 -35.94 -20.76
C TRP A 199 -1.42 -35.64 -20.06
N ALA A 200 -1.57 -36.05 -18.80
CA ALA A 200 -2.79 -35.90 -17.99
C ALA A 200 -2.55 -35.08 -16.71
N GLY A 201 -2.04 -33.85 -16.84
CA GLY A 201 -1.83 -32.91 -15.73
C GLY A 201 -2.11 -31.46 -16.13
N PRO A 202 -2.33 -30.53 -15.17
CA PRO A 202 -2.63 -29.13 -15.47
C PRO A 202 -1.39 -28.40 -16.03
N LEU A 203 -1.59 -27.67 -17.14
CA LEU A 203 -0.57 -26.84 -17.79
C LEU A 203 -0.15 -25.66 -16.88
N MET A 204 1.09 -25.67 -16.44
CA MET A 204 1.71 -24.55 -15.71
C MET A 204 2.14 -23.47 -16.71
N LEU A 205 1.60 -22.25 -16.59
CA LEU A 205 2.02 -21.09 -17.37
C LEU A 205 3.36 -20.57 -16.84
N THR A 206 4.47 -20.93 -17.49
CA THR A 206 5.80 -20.43 -17.12
C THR A 206 6.08 -19.12 -17.86
N ILE A 207 6.05 -17.99 -17.17
CA ILE A 207 6.53 -16.70 -17.70
C ILE A 207 8.05 -16.65 -17.45
N ALA A 208 8.85 -16.82 -18.50
CA ALA A 208 10.29 -16.66 -18.41
C ALA A 208 10.66 -15.17 -18.32
N CYS A 209 11.11 -14.73 -17.14
CA CYS A 209 11.71 -13.40 -16.95
C CYS A 209 13.22 -13.48 -17.28
N PRO A 210 13.78 -12.62 -18.13
CA PRO A 210 15.21 -12.61 -18.39
C PRO A 210 15.99 -12.19 -17.13
N PRO A 211 17.20 -12.74 -16.89
CA PRO A 211 17.97 -12.43 -15.69
C PRO A 211 18.44 -10.96 -15.68
N PRO A 212 18.50 -10.31 -14.50
CA PRO A 212 19.06 -8.96 -14.39
C PRO A 212 20.56 -8.95 -14.66
N ARG A 213 21.04 -7.88 -15.30
CA ARG A 213 22.48 -7.67 -15.58
C ARG A 213 23.26 -7.55 -14.26
N PRO A 214 24.50 -8.07 -14.20
CA PRO A 214 25.32 -7.96 -12.99
C PRO A 214 25.70 -6.50 -12.71
N VAL A 215 25.48 -6.05 -11.47
CA VAL A 215 25.95 -4.76 -10.95
C VAL A 215 27.37 -4.95 -10.41
N ASP A 216 28.31 -4.15 -10.93
CA ASP A 216 29.72 -4.15 -10.53
C ASP A 216 29.88 -3.56 -9.11
N ARG A 217 30.35 -4.38 -8.15
CA ARG A 217 30.43 -4.08 -6.70
C ARG A 217 31.70 -3.32 -6.28
N LYS A 218 32.31 -2.49 -7.14
CA LYS A 218 33.60 -1.84 -6.82
C LYS A 218 33.58 -0.32 -6.67
N SER A 219 32.48 0.39 -6.92
CA SER A 219 32.47 1.87 -6.85
C SER A 219 31.99 2.48 -5.53
N ASP A 220 31.25 1.75 -4.67
CA ASP A 220 30.46 2.43 -3.62
C ASP A 220 31.08 2.38 -2.21
N LEU A 221 32.35 1.96 -2.07
CA LEU A 221 33.06 1.86 -0.79
C LEU A 221 33.82 3.13 -0.36
N ARG A 222 33.46 4.32 -0.86
CA ARG A 222 34.07 5.58 -0.42
C ARG A 222 33.01 6.62 -0.04
N ALA A 223 32.42 6.46 1.13
CA ALA A 223 31.89 7.59 1.89
C ALA A 223 32.18 7.34 3.37
N GLY A 224 33.09 8.13 3.94
CA GLY A 224 33.45 8.09 5.36
C GLY A 224 32.33 8.62 6.26
N PRO A 225 32.49 8.51 7.59
CA PRO A 225 31.42 8.85 8.54
C PRO A 225 31.18 10.36 8.56
N ALA A 226 29.94 10.77 8.27
CA ALA A 226 29.48 12.13 8.50
C ALA A 226 29.32 12.35 10.02
N SER A 227 30.06 13.31 10.55
CA SER A 227 29.92 13.84 11.91
C SER A 227 28.64 14.68 12.01
N TRP A 228 27.85 14.46 13.05
CA TRP A 228 26.66 15.24 13.38
C TRP A 228 27.01 16.24 14.47
N ASP A 229 26.95 17.54 14.16
CA ASP A 229 26.90 18.60 15.16
C ASP A 229 25.44 19.04 15.33
N LEU A 230 24.99 19.04 16.59
CA LEU A 230 23.65 19.44 17.05
C LEU A 230 23.50 20.96 17.13
#